data_AF-A0A6N7VNT5-F1
#
_entry.id   AF-A0A6N7VNT5-F1
#
_cell.length_a   1.000
_cell.length_b   1.000
_cell.length_c   1.000
_cell.angle_alpha   90.00
_cell.angle_beta   90.00
_cell.angle_gamma   90.00
#
_symmetry.space_group_name_H-M   'P 1'
#
loop_
_entity.id
_entity.type
_entity.pdbx_description
1 polymer ?
#
loop_
_entity_poly.entity_id
_entity_poly.type
_entity_poly.pdbx_seq_one_letter_code
_entity_poly.pdbx_strand_id
1 'polypeptide(L)'
;MTNTFKGSKFEEVTKLLLEEYLQEKLEEQKKVEIGFEEKREHRFDLGNSNYLIECKAYEWTKENNNPSAKLSTLRETLYYFFLAPKNYKKILVLKKSRVKNGETVLDYFIRLNYHLIPKDVEIFEIDMDKKLLVKKEINKTEILKNTEEKVIIVTRKNKKTDNPSVDEVRAYIKKQLDDLKAKGVKEYEIVAGNIEKEMKIVRAPKTVCSAMRSCGYDYEEIYSPPKKNGSSLRLKYILSL
;
A
#
# COMPACT_ATOMS: atom_id res chain seq x y z
N MET A 1 -24.93 4.69 14.84
CA MET A 1 -24.42 3.36 15.25
C MET A 1 -22.96 3.49 15.66
N THR A 2 -22.67 3.27 16.94
CA THR A 2 -21.31 3.30 17.51
C THR A 2 -20.45 2.15 16.97
N ASN A 3 -19.11 2.30 17.03
CA ASN A 3 -18.20 1.25 16.57
C ASN A 3 -18.40 -0.08 17.32
N THR A 4 -18.82 -0.02 18.58
CA THR A 4 -19.13 -1.18 19.43
C THR A 4 -20.28 -2.02 18.87
N PHE A 5 -21.36 -1.38 18.38
CA PHE A 5 -22.51 -2.08 17.79
C PHE A 5 -22.17 -2.80 16.47
N LYS A 6 -21.19 -2.28 15.73
CA LYS A 6 -20.70 -2.92 14.50
C LYS A 6 -19.81 -4.13 14.80
N GLY A 7 -19.06 -4.07 15.91
CA GLY A 7 -18.23 -5.18 16.40
C GLY A 7 -19.07 -6.36 16.86
N SER A 8 -20.06 -6.13 17.72
CA SER A 8 -20.89 -7.21 18.27
C SER A 8 -21.66 -7.98 17.20
N LYS A 9 -22.25 -7.28 16.22
CA LYS A 9 -22.94 -7.92 15.10
C LYS A 9 -22.00 -8.76 14.22
N PHE A 10 -20.74 -8.33 14.07
CA PHE A 10 -19.75 -9.09 13.32
C PHE A 10 -19.37 -10.38 14.04
N GLU A 11 -19.16 -10.31 15.36
CA GLU A 11 -18.84 -11.48 16.20
C GLU A 11 -19.97 -12.51 16.17
N GLU A 12 -21.23 -12.08 16.26
CA GLU A 12 -22.41 -12.95 16.16
C GLU A 12 -22.48 -13.71 14.83
N VAL A 13 -22.31 -13.00 13.70
CA VAL A 13 -22.29 -13.64 12.37
C VAL A 13 -21.09 -14.57 12.23
N THR A 14 -19.93 -14.19 12.78
CA THR A 14 -18.71 -15.01 12.76
C THR A 14 -18.93 -16.31 13.50
N LYS A 15 -19.53 -16.25 14.69
CA LYS A 15 -19.88 -17.43 15.49
C LYS A 15 -20.75 -18.39 14.70
N LEU A 16 -21.85 -17.91 14.12
CA LEU A 16 -22.78 -18.76 13.36
C LEU A 16 -22.09 -19.47 12.18
N LEU A 17 -21.32 -18.72 11.37
CA LEU A 17 -20.63 -19.28 10.20
C LEU A 17 -19.53 -20.27 10.59
N LEU A 18 -18.82 -20.01 11.70
CA LEU A 18 -17.79 -20.93 12.17
C LEU A 18 -18.36 -22.16 12.85
N GLU A 19 -19.46 -22.06 13.61
CA GLU A 19 -20.12 -23.25 14.16
C GLU A 19 -20.59 -24.18 13.04
N GLU A 20 -21.14 -23.62 11.95
CA GLU A 20 -21.51 -24.38 10.76
C GLU A 20 -20.28 -24.97 10.06
N TYR A 21 -19.21 -24.22 9.90
CA TYR A 21 -17.99 -24.72 9.25
C TYR A 21 -17.29 -25.82 10.08
N LEU A 22 -17.19 -25.63 11.39
CA LEU A 22 -16.48 -26.53 12.31
C LEU A 22 -17.33 -27.72 12.76
N GLN A 23 -18.66 -27.64 12.61
CA GLN A 23 -19.62 -28.60 13.18
C GLN A 23 -19.48 -28.73 14.71
N GLU A 24 -19.12 -27.63 15.36
CA GLU A 24 -18.90 -27.55 16.81
C GLU A 24 -19.51 -26.27 17.37
N LYS A 25 -19.97 -26.30 18.63
CA LYS A 25 -20.47 -25.12 19.32
C LYS A 25 -19.33 -24.26 19.86
N LEU A 26 -19.52 -22.95 19.81
CA LEU A 26 -18.56 -21.95 20.28
C LEU A 26 -19.17 -21.14 21.43
N GLU A 27 -18.36 -20.84 22.43
CA GLU A 27 -18.65 -19.90 23.51
C GLU A 27 -18.04 -18.53 23.22
N GLU A 28 -18.72 -17.48 23.67
CA GLU A 28 -18.23 -16.11 23.61
C GLU A 28 -17.23 -15.84 24.73
N GLN A 29 -16.27 -14.95 24.47
CA GLN A 29 -15.32 -14.46 25.46
C GLN A 29 -14.54 -15.60 26.15
N LYS A 30 -14.05 -16.55 25.34
CA LYS A 30 -13.30 -17.73 25.80
C LYS A 30 -12.10 -17.31 26.63
N LYS A 31 -12.12 -17.65 27.91
CA LYS A 31 -11.04 -17.34 28.85
C LYS A 31 -9.97 -18.43 28.82
N VAL A 32 -8.72 -18.02 28.65
CA VAL A 32 -7.56 -18.91 28.71
C VAL A 32 -6.39 -18.18 29.37
N GLU A 33 -5.64 -18.90 30.18
CA GLU A 33 -4.39 -18.42 30.72
C GLU A 33 -3.28 -18.46 29.65
N ILE A 34 -2.71 -17.31 29.35
CA ILE A 34 -1.59 -17.17 28.40
C ILE A 34 -0.39 -16.52 29.09
N GLY A 35 0.82 -16.84 28.63
CA GLY A 35 2.06 -16.30 29.17
C GLY A 35 3.24 -17.25 29.02
N PHE A 36 4.44 -16.81 29.39
CA PHE A 36 5.64 -17.64 29.37
C PHE A 36 5.84 -18.34 30.72
N GLU A 37 6.32 -17.60 31.72
CA GLU A 37 6.54 -18.09 33.08
C GLU A 37 5.32 -17.82 33.95
N GLU A 38 4.92 -16.55 34.05
CA GLU A 38 3.66 -16.15 34.66
C GLU A 38 2.54 -16.15 33.63
N LYS A 39 1.36 -16.61 34.04
CA LYS A 39 0.17 -16.62 33.20
C LYS A 39 -0.86 -15.63 33.67
N ARG A 40 -1.57 -15.02 32.72
CA ARG A 40 -2.72 -14.16 32.98
C ARG A 40 -3.88 -14.57 32.10
N GLU A 41 -5.08 -14.36 32.63
CA GLU A 41 -6.31 -14.59 31.88
C GLU A 41 -6.38 -13.64 30.68
N HIS A 42 -6.55 -14.21 29.50
CA HIS A 42 -6.89 -13.52 28.28
C HIS A 42 -8.26 -14.00 27.79
N ARG A 43 -9.05 -13.08 27.22
CA ARG A 43 -10.36 -13.37 26.64
C ARG A 43 -10.23 -13.33 25.14
N PHE A 44 -10.36 -14.49 24.51
CA PHE A 44 -10.54 -14.59 23.06
C PHE A 44 -12.00 -14.30 22.71
N ASP A 45 -12.26 -13.62 21.60
CA ASP A 45 -13.63 -13.25 21.18
C ASP A 45 -14.57 -14.48 21.16
N LEU A 46 -14.12 -15.60 20.59
CA LEU A 46 -14.85 -16.89 20.57
C LEU A 46 -13.91 -18.07 20.87
N GLY A 47 -14.46 -19.21 21.26
CA GLY A 47 -13.69 -20.45 21.37
C GLY A 47 -14.48 -21.64 21.91
N ASN A 48 -13.80 -22.73 22.22
CA ASN A 48 -14.33 -23.87 22.97
C ASN A 48 -13.15 -24.68 23.55
N SER A 49 -13.28 -25.99 23.78
CA SER A 49 -12.17 -26.85 24.22
C SER A 49 -11.08 -27.07 23.16
N ASN A 50 -11.40 -26.87 21.88
CA ASN A 50 -10.55 -27.16 20.73
C ASN A 50 -10.03 -25.89 20.03
N TYR A 51 -10.81 -24.81 20.05
CA TYR A 51 -10.53 -23.59 19.28
C TYR A 51 -10.37 -22.34 20.15
N LEU A 52 -9.46 -21.45 19.73
CA LEU A 52 -9.36 -20.06 20.18
C LEU A 52 -9.46 -19.15 18.97
N ILE A 53 -10.35 -18.15 19.04
CA ILE A 53 -10.78 -17.42 17.86
C ILE A 53 -10.83 -15.92 18.17
N GLU A 54 -10.22 -15.13 17.30
CA GLU A 54 -10.21 -13.68 17.36
C GLU A 54 -10.84 -13.08 16.12
N CYS A 55 -11.75 -12.14 16.31
CA CYS A 55 -12.59 -11.56 15.29
C CYS A 55 -12.31 -10.06 15.20
N LYS A 56 -11.96 -9.55 14.01
CA LYS A 56 -11.69 -8.11 13.83
C LYS A 56 -12.46 -7.52 12.65
N ALA A 57 -13.39 -6.61 12.98
CA ALA A 57 -14.20 -5.87 11.99
C ALA A 57 -13.46 -4.64 11.44
N TYR A 58 -12.32 -4.87 10.78
CA TYR A 58 -11.46 -3.79 10.29
C TYR A 58 -11.86 -3.25 8.92
N GLU A 59 -11.49 -1.99 8.69
CA GLU A 59 -11.81 -1.25 7.48
C GLU A 59 -10.68 -0.27 7.16
N TRP A 60 -10.49 0.02 5.86
CA TRP A 60 -9.58 1.08 5.43
C TRP A 60 -10.02 2.42 6.00
N THR A 61 -9.06 3.27 6.37
CA THR A 61 -9.36 4.60 6.94
C THR A 61 -10.14 5.48 5.95
N LYS A 62 -10.89 6.48 6.43
CA LYS A 62 -11.69 7.37 5.59
C LYS A 62 -10.84 8.15 4.57
N GLU A 63 -9.66 8.59 4.99
CA GLU A 63 -8.68 9.30 4.16
C GLU A 63 -7.85 8.36 3.27
N ASN A 64 -8.24 7.08 3.21
CA ASN A 64 -7.56 6.06 2.42
C ASN A 64 -6.10 5.83 2.83
N ASN A 65 -5.70 6.24 4.04
CA ASN A 65 -4.43 5.89 4.68
C ASN A 65 -4.45 4.43 5.19
N ASN A 66 -3.25 3.86 5.39
CA ASN A 66 -3.10 2.52 5.94
C ASN A 66 -3.58 2.50 7.41
N PRO A 67 -4.36 1.49 7.84
CA PRO A 67 -4.88 1.43 9.19
C PRO A 67 -3.82 0.88 10.17
N SER A 68 -2.68 1.56 10.30
CA SER A 68 -1.48 1.05 10.99
C SER A 68 -1.75 0.56 12.42
N ALA A 69 -2.55 1.28 13.21
CA ALA A 69 -2.95 0.84 14.55
C ALA A 69 -3.67 -0.51 14.55
N LYS A 70 -4.57 -0.73 13.57
CA LYS A 70 -5.31 -2.00 13.43
C LYS A 70 -4.38 -3.15 13.05
N LEU A 71 -3.40 -2.90 12.18
CA LEU A 71 -2.40 -3.90 11.79
C LEU A 71 -1.49 -4.28 12.96
N SER A 72 -1.16 -3.34 13.83
CA SER A 72 -0.43 -3.64 15.06
C SER A 72 -1.25 -4.54 16.00
N THR A 73 -2.55 -4.27 16.18
CA THR A 73 -3.43 -5.15 16.96
C THR A 73 -3.51 -6.56 16.37
N LEU A 74 -3.53 -6.72 15.04
CA LEU A 74 -3.47 -8.07 14.44
C LEU A 74 -2.18 -8.82 14.77
N ARG A 75 -1.03 -8.13 14.78
CA ARG A 75 0.24 -8.76 15.20
C ARG A 75 0.22 -9.16 16.66
N GLU A 76 -0.36 -8.33 17.51
CA GLU A 76 -0.57 -8.64 18.92
C GLU A 76 -1.47 -9.87 19.10
N THR A 77 -2.56 -9.99 18.32
CA THR A 77 -3.39 -11.21 18.30
C THR A 77 -2.58 -12.45 17.93
N LEU A 78 -1.71 -12.39 16.92
CA LEU A 78 -0.82 -13.51 16.57
C LEU A 78 0.13 -13.87 17.72
N TYR A 79 0.59 -12.86 18.47
CA TYR A 79 1.42 -13.08 19.64
C TYR A 79 0.64 -13.74 20.79
N TYR A 80 -0.60 -13.33 21.06
CA TYR A 80 -1.46 -14.01 22.03
C TYR A 80 -1.76 -15.45 21.65
N PHE A 81 -1.98 -15.72 20.37
CA PHE A 81 -2.06 -17.08 19.85
C PHE A 81 -0.79 -17.90 20.07
N PHE A 82 0.39 -17.29 19.91
CA PHE A 82 1.65 -17.96 20.18
C PHE A 82 1.82 -18.36 21.65
N LEU A 83 1.39 -17.48 22.57
CA LEU A 83 1.42 -17.68 24.03
C LEU A 83 0.34 -18.65 24.54
N ALA A 84 -0.71 -18.90 23.76
CA ALA A 84 -1.78 -19.80 24.16
C ALA A 84 -1.31 -21.26 24.21
N PRO A 85 -1.97 -22.11 25.04
CA PRO A 85 -1.68 -23.53 25.10
C PRO A 85 -1.71 -24.22 23.72
N LYS A 86 -0.77 -25.13 23.47
CA LYS A 86 -0.55 -25.73 22.14
C LYS A 86 -1.66 -26.67 21.69
N ASN A 87 -2.50 -27.16 22.61
CA ASN A 87 -3.63 -28.03 22.30
C ASN A 87 -4.77 -27.32 21.56
N TYR A 88 -4.78 -25.99 21.52
CA TYR A 88 -5.79 -25.22 20.79
C TYR A 88 -5.41 -25.02 19.32
N LYS A 89 -6.39 -25.23 18.44
CA LYS A 89 -6.39 -24.68 17.08
C LYS A 89 -6.75 -23.20 17.15
N LYS A 90 -6.04 -22.36 16.39
CA LYS A 90 -6.16 -20.90 16.50
C LYS A 90 -6.73 -20.34 15.21
N ILE A 91 -7.72 -19.46 15.29
CA ILE A 91 -8.41 -18.92 14.12
C ILE A 91 -8.46 -17.39 14.21
N LEU A 92 -7.88 -16.72 13.22
CA LEU A 92 -8.03 -15.28 13.03
C LEU A 92 -9.10 -15.01 11.95
N VAL A 93 -10.15 -14.27 12.31
CA VAL A 93 -11.23 -13.91 11.39
C VAL A 93 -11.29 -12.40 11.20
N LEU A 94 -11.25 -11.93 9.95
CA LEU A 94 -11.50 -10.53 9.64
C LEU A 94 -12.76 -10.34 8.82
N LYS A 95 -13.44 -9.21 9.08
CA LYS A 95 -14.47 -8.73 8.17
C LYS A 95 -13.81 -8.35 6.84
N LYS A 96 -14.38 -8.80 5.72
CA LYS A 96 -13.99 -8.35 4.39
C LYS A 96 -14.17 -6.83 4.31
N SER A 97 -13.06 -6.13 4.10
CA SER A 97 -13.07 -4.68 3.91
C SER A 97 -13.44 -4.34 2.47
N ARG A 98 -13.65 -3.05 2.19
CA ARG A 98 -13.59 -2.60 0.79
C ARG A 98 -12.22 -2.92 0.19
N VAL A 99 -12.16 -3.09 -1.12
CA VAL A 99 -10.89 -3.31 -1.84
C VAL A 99 -10.19 -1.96 -2.05
N LYS A 100 -8.90 -1.89 -1.74
CA LYS A 100 -8.03 -0.75 -2.02
C LYS A 100 -6.79 -1.27 -2.72
N ASN A 101 -6.42 -0.71 -3.87
CA ASN A 101 -5.26 -1.16 -4.66
C ASN A 101 -5.27 -2.68 -4.94
N GLY A 102 -6.46 -3.23 -5.20
CA GLY A 102 -6.64 -4.65 -5.50
C GLY A 102 -6.50 -5.60 -4.31
N GLU A 103 -6.49 -5.10 -3.06
CA GLU A 103 -6.42 -5.95 -1.87
C GLU A 103 -7.39 -5.51 -0.75
N THR A 104 -7.83 -6.44 0.08
CA THR A 104 -8.53 -6.13 1.33
C THR A 104 -7.53 -5.77 2.44
N VAL A 105 -8.02 -5.31 3.60
CA VAL A 105 -7.18 -5.08 4.79
C VAL A 105 -6.50 -6.38 5.22
N LEU A 106 -7.19 -7.52 5.13
CA LEU A 106 -6.60 -8.82 5.48
C LEU A 106 -5.51 -9.23 4.49
N ASP A 107 -5.78 -9.12 3.20
CA ASP A 107 -4.79 -9.45 2.16
C ASP A 107 -3.53 -8.57 2.32
N TYR A 108 -3.72 -7.27 2.60
CA TYR A 108 -2.63 -6.35 2.91
C TYR A 108 -1.84 -6.78 4.15
N PHE A 109 -2.54 -7.18 5.22
CA PHE A 109 -1.91 -7.67 6.43
C PHE A 109 -1.06 -8.93 6.18
N ILE A 110 -1.63 -9.92 5.48
CA ILE A 110 -0.93 -11.16 5.14
C ILE A 110 0.30 -10.84 4.30
N ARG A 111 0.18 -10.05 3.22
CA ARG A 111 1.31 -9.70 2.35
C ARG A 111 2.48 -9.09 3.12
N LEU A 112 2.20 -8.24 4.11
CA LEU A 112 3.26 -7.60 4.90
C LEU A 112 3.77 -8.44 6.06
N ASN A 113 2.96 -9.33 6.62
CA ASN A 113 3.25 -10.01 7.89
C ASN A 113 3.20 -11.55 7.77
N TYR A 114 3.21 -12.11 6.55
CA TYR A 114 3.12 -13.57 6.35
C TYR A 114 4.17 -14.34 7.16
N HIS A 115 5.36 -13.77 7.33
CA HIS A 115 6.47 -14.33 8.10
C HIS A 115 6.22 -14.35 9.62
N LEU A 116 5.23 -13.60 10.12
CA LEU A 116 4.82 -13.56 11.51
C LEU A 116 3.60 -14.45 11.80
N ILE A 117 2.96 -15.02 10.78
CA ILE A 117 1.76 -15.85 10.95
C ILE A 117 2.20 -17.29 11.25
N PRO A 118 1.91 -17.83 12.45
CA PRO A 118 2.25 -19.21 12.78
C PRO A 118 1.52 -20.21 11.88
N LYS A 119 2.16 -21.35 11.59
CA LYS A 119 1.57 -22.40 10.74
C LYS A 119 0.29 -23.02 11.33
N ASP A 120 0.13 -22.97 12.64
CA ASP A 120 -1.03 -23.49 13.37
C ASP A 120 -2.16 -22.45 13.56
N VAL A 121 -2.05 -21.29 12.90
CA VAL A 121 -3.11 -20.27 12.86
C VAL A 121 -3.82 -20.33 11.51
N GLU A 122 -5.11 -20.64 11.53
CA GLU A 122 -5.97 -20.52 10.35
C GLU A 122 -6.48 -19.09 10.21
N ILE A 123 -6.57 -18.61 8.97
CA ILE A 123 -7.02 -17.25 8.67
C ILE A 123 -8.27 -17.29 7.79
N PHE A 124 -9.28 -16.54 8.20
CA PHE A 124 -10.53 -16.42 7.47
C PHE A 124 -10.92 -14.96 7.23
N GLU A 125 -11.66 -14.77 6.14
CA GLU A 125 -12.32 -13.51 5.80
C GLU A 125 -13.82 -13.74 5.65
N ILE A 126 -14.65 -12.87 6.24
CA ILE A 126 -16.11 -12.94 6.11
C ILE A 126 -16.63 -11.77 5.29
N ASP A 127 -17.30 -12.09 4.18
CA ASP A 127 -18.12 -11.15 3.42
C ASP A 127 -19.48 -11.01 4.10
N MET A 128 -19.70 -9.91 4.81
CA MET A 128 -20.91 -9.69 5.63
C MET A 128 -22.19 -9.52 4.80
N ASP A 129 -22.07 -9.07 3.55
CA ASP A 129 -23.22 -8.88 2.66
C ASP A 129 -23.67 -10.24 2.11
N LYS A 130 -22.71 -11.11 1.78
CA LYS A 130 -22.96 -12.46 1.26
C LYS A 130 -23.08 -13.52 2.35
N LYS A 131 -22.74 -13.18 3.61
CA LYS A 131 -22.53 -14.13 4.71
C LYS A 131 -21.63 -15.30 4.32
N LEU A 132 -20.55 -14.99 3.60
CA LEU A 132 -19.63 -15.99 3.07
C LEU A 132 -18.34 -16.01 3.88
N LEU A 133 -18.01 -17.18 4.43
CA LEU A 133 -16.74 -17.46 5.09
C LEU A 133 -15.72 -17.95 4.04
N VAL A 134 -14.56 -17.30 3.97
CA VAL A 134 -13.48 -17.63 3.03
C VAL A 134 -12.20 -17.93 3.81
N LYS A 135 -11.68 -19.15 3.70
CA LYS A 135 -10.35 -19.50 4.22
C LYS A 135 -9.27 -18.91 3.34
N LYS A 136 -8.26 -18.26 3.93
CA LYS A 136 -7.11 -17.70 3.21
C LYS A 136 -5.93 -18.65 3.30
N GLU A 137 -5.37 -19.02 2.16
CA GLU A 137 -4.10 -19.73 2.10
C GLU A 137 -2.92 -18.76 2.17
N ILE A 138 -1.87 -19.16 2.89
CA ILE A 138 -0.65 -18.37 3.06
C ILE A 138 0.45 -19.02 2.22
N ASN A 139 0.39 -18.82 0.91
CA ASN A 139 1.35 -19.40 -0.04
C ASN A 139 2.52 -18.44 -0.28
N LYS A 140 3.68 -18.74 0.32
CA LYS A 140 4.91 -17.92 0.23
C LYS A 140 5.29 -17.58 -1.23
N THR A 141 5.15 -18.54 -2.14
CA THR A 141 5.52 -18.40 -3.55
C THR A 141 4.59 -17.45 -4.33
N GLU A 142 3.29 -17.46 -4.03
CA GLU A 142 2.31 -16.59 -4.69
C GLU A 142 2.34 -15.17 -4.14
N ILE A 143 2.60 -15.01 -2.84
CA ILE A 143 2.73 -13.70 -2.19
C ILE A 143 3.96 -12.96 -2.73
N LEU A 144 5.09 -13.65 -2.95
CA LEU A 144 6.29 -13.07 -3.54
C LEU A 144 6.06 -12.65 -4.99
N LYS A 145 5.46 -13.50 -5.83
CA LYS A 145 5.11 -13.17 -7.22
C LYS A 145 4.15 -11.98 -7.32
N ASN A 146 3.09 -11.94 -6.52
CA ASN A 146 2.15 -10.82 -6.47
C ASN A 146 2.81 -9.53 -5.95
N THR A 147 3.83 -9.64 -5.10
CA THR A 147 4.60 -8.49 -4.62
C THR A 147 5.51 -7.94 -5.71
N GLU A 148 6.20 -8.80 -6.47
CA GLU A 148 7.01 -8.40 -7.63
C GLU A 148 6.14 -7.75 -8.71
N GLU A 149 5.00 -8.35 -9.07
CA GLU A 149 4.04 -7.79 -10.02
C GLU A 149 3.42 -6.47 -9.53
N LYS A 150 3.06 -6.36 -8.24
CA LYS A 150 2.61 -5.08 -7.67
C LYS A 150 3.72 -4.04 -7.61
N VAL A 151 4.99 -4.40 -7.38
CA VAL A 151 6.11 -3.46 -7.45
C VAL A 151 6.29 -2.95 -8.88
N ILE A 152 6.06 -3.80 -9.89
CA ILE A 152 6.05 -3.41 -11.31
C ILE A 152 4.84 -2.50 -11.64
N ILE A 153 3.66 -2.76 -11.06
CA ILE A 153 2.41 -2.03 -11.35
C ILE A 153 2.22 -0.76 -10.49
N VAL A 154 2.88 -0.64 -9.33
CA VAL A 154 2.82 0.55 -8.45
C VAL A 154 3.94 1.55 -8.81
N THR A 155 4.14 1.80 -10.11
CA THR A 155 4.64 3.10 -10.55
C THR A 155 3.45 4.07 -10.48
N ARG A 156 3.50 5.05 -9.56
CA ARG A 156 2.41 6.02 -9.31
C ARG A 156 1.86 6.61 -10.62
N LYS A 157 0.62 6.26 -10.99
CA LYS A 157 -0.18 7.11 -11.90
C LYS A 157 -0.58 8.36 -11.12
N ASN A 158 0.23 9.41 -11.23
CA ASN A 158 -0.21 10.76 -10.83
C ASN A 158 -1.45 11.14 -11.65
N LYS A 159 -2.37 11.88 -11.02
CA LYS A 159 -3.56 12.46 -11.65
C LYS A 159 -3.16 13.10 -12.98
N LYS A 160 -3.65 12.55 -14.11
CA LYS A 160 -3.24 12.97 -15.46
C LYS A 160 -3.54 14.46 -15.61
N THR A 161 -2.50 15.29 -15.65
CA THR A 161 -2.57 16.61 -16.26
C THR A 161 -2.46 16.40 -17.76
N ASP A 162 -3.11 17.23 -18.58
CA ASP A 162 -2.87 17.20 -20.04
C ASP A 162 -1.45 17.66 -20.41
N ASN A 163 -0.70 18.21 -19.44
CA ASN A 163 0.70 18.53 -19.65
C ASN A 163 1.56 17.26 -19.81
N PRO A 164 2.55 17.28 -20.71
CA PRO A 164 3.55 16.23 -20.82
C PRO A 164 4.29 16.02 -19.49
N SER A 165 4.68 14.78 -19.26
CA SER A 165 5.54 14.36 -18.16
C SER A 165 6.93 14.99 -18.26
N VAL A 166 7.69 14.99 -17.14
CA VAL A 166 9.08 15.47 -17.13
C VAL A 166 9.94 14.72 -18.14
N ASP A 167 9.69 13.41 -18.32
CA ASP A 167 10.46 12.56 -19.23
C ASP A 167 10.17 12.92 -20.70
N GLU A 168 8.91 13.21 -21.05
CA GLU A 168 8.54 13.67 -22.40
C GLU A 168 9.16 15.04 -22.71
N VAL A 169 9.13 15.98 -21.75
CA VAL A 169 9.77 17.29 -21.91
C VAL A 169 11.29 17.14 -22.03
N ARG A 170 11.90 16.24 -21.24
CA ARG A 170 13.33 15.97 -21.30
C ARG A 170 13.73 15.39 -22.65
N ALA A 171 12.97 14.42 -23.16
CA ALA A 171 13.21 13.82 -24.46
C ALA A 171 13.10 14.86 -25.59
N TYR A 172 12.14 15.76 -25.50
CA TYR A 172 11.99 16.87 -26.44
C TYR A 172 13.21 17.80 -26.45
N ILE A 173 13.65 18.25 -25.26
CA ILE A 173 14.85 19.11 -25.12
C ILE A 173 16.09 18.37 -25.65
N LYS A 174 16.28 17.12 -25.23
CA LYS A 174 17.44 16.31 -25.65
C LYS A 174 17.50 16.18 -27.17
N LYS A 175 16.37 15.88 -27.81
CA LYS A 175 16.29 15.80 -29.28
C LYS A 175 16.71 17.10 -29.96
N GLN A 176 16.26 18.26 -29.47
CA GLN A 176 16.70 19.55 -30.03
C GLN A 176 18.20 19.76 -29.90
N LEU A 177 18.78 19.45 -28.73
CA LEU A 177 20.21 19.59 -28.48
C LEU A 177 21.03 18.59 -29.32
N ASP A 178 20.56 17.35 -29.47
CA ASP A 178 21.15 16.33 -30.34
C ASP A 178 21.16 16.80 -31.81
N ASP A 179 20.05 17.34 -32.30
CA ASP A 179 19.92 17.88 -33.67
C ASP A 179 20.85 19.09 -33.91
N LEU A 180 21.02 19.95 -32.90
CA LEU A 180 21.95 21.09 -32.94
C LEU A 180 23.40 20.63 -32.91
N LYS A 181 23.72 19.67 -32.05
CA LYS A 181 25.04 19.04 -31.97
C LYS A 181 25.42 18.39 -33.30
N ALA A 182 24.50 17.65 -33.92
CA ALA A 182 24.70 17.04 -35.24
C ALA A 182 24.96 18.08 -36.35
N LYS A 183 24.44 19.31 -36.19
CA LYS A 183 24.70 20.45 -37.08
C LYS A 183 25.98 21.21 -36.76
N GLY A 184 26.78 20.75 -35.79
CA GLY A 184 28.05 21.38 -35.39
C GLY A 184 27.90 22.60 -34.49
N VAL A 185 26.71 22.82 -33.90
CA VAL A 185 26.51 23.89 -32.91
C VAL A 185 27.25 23.51 -31.63
N LYS A 186 28.10 24.41 -31.13
CA LYS A 186 28.93 24.17 -29.93
C LYS A 186 28.20 24.48 -28.63
N GLU A 187 27.34 25.49 -28.65
CA GLU A 187 26.61 25.97 -27.49
C GLU A 187 25.23 26.48 -27.90
N TYR A 188 24.24 26.33 -27.01
CA TYR A 188 22.88 26.79 -27.28
C TYR A 188 22.14 27.17 -26.01
N GLU A 189 21.48 28.33 -26.00
CA GLU A 189 20.67 28.81 -24.87
C GLU A 189 19.21 28.40 -25.03
N ILE A 190 18.64 27.81 -23.97
CA ILE A 190 17.20 27.52 -23.89
C ILE A 190 16.59 28.32 -22.74
N VAL A 191 15.47 28.98 -23.05
CA VAL A 191 14.60 29.65 -22.08
C VAL A 191 13.41 28.75 -21.76
N ALA A 192 13.14 28.50 -20.47
CA ALA A 192 12.07 27.60 -20.02
C ALA A 192 10.69 27.97 -20.61
N GLY A 193 10.37 29.26 -20.68
CA GLY A 193 9.11 29.76 -21.22
C GLY A 193 8.93 29.48 -22.73
N ASN A 194 10.01 29.28 -23.49
CA ASN A 194 9.89 28.88 -24.90
C ASN A 194 9.45 27.41 -25.01
N ILE A 195 10.05 26.53 -24.20
CA ILE A 195 9.64 25.12 -24.11
C ILE A 195 8.19 24.99 -23.64
N GLU A 196 7.76 25.81 -22.67
CA GLU A 196 6.36 25.85 -22.24
C GLU A 196 5.41 26.18 -23.39
N LYS A 197 5.75 27.16 -24.24
CA LYS A 197 4.94 27.56 -25.40
C LYS A 197 4.94 26.50 -26.50
N GLU A 198 6.12 25.98 -26.86
CA GLU A 198 6.30 24.99 -27.92
C GLU A 198 5.54 23.70 -27.62
N MET A 199 5.61 23.22 -26.38
CA MET A 199 4.94 21.99 -25.94
C MET A 199 3.53 22.22 -25.39
N LYS A 200 3.00 23.45 -25.46
CA LYS A 200 1.67 23.83 -24.96
C LYS A 200 1.44 23.46 -23.47
N ILE A 201 2.48 23.62 -22.65
CA ILE A 201 2.46 23.28 -21.22
C ILE A 201 1.78 24.41 -20.43
N VAL A 202 0.75 24.08 -19.66
CA VAL A 202 -0.04 25.05 -18.90
C VAL A 202 0.31 24.98 -17.41
N ARG A 203 0.77 26.09 -16.83
CA ARG A 203 0.98 26.27 -15.37
C ARG A 203 1.88 25.19 -14.72
N ALA A 204 2.90 24.70 -15.42
CA ALA A 204 3.81 23.66 -14.91
C ALA A 204 5.31 24.00 -15.08
N PRO A 205 5.79 25.14 -14.54
CA PRO A 205 7.18 25.56 -14.70
C PRO A 205 8.20 24.61 -14.06
N LYS A 206 7.80 23.91 -12.99
CA LYS A 206 8.67 22.90 -12.35
C LYS A 206 8.97 21.73 -13.27
N THR A 207 8.02 21.32 -14.12
CA THR A 207 8.21 20.20 -15.06
C THR A 207 9.31 20.53 -16.06
N VAL A 208 9.22 21.70 -16.69
CA VAL A 208 10.18 22.18 -17.68
C VAL A 208 11.55 22.44 -17.05
N CYS A 209 11.61 23.18 -15.93
CA CYS A 209 12.88 23.49 -15.27
C CYS A 209 13.61 22.23 -14.78
N SER A 210 12.87 21.21 -14.34
CA SER A 210 13.45 19.92 -13.96
C SER A 210 14.00 19.16 -15.17
N ALA A 211 13.24 19.12 -16.27
CA ALA A 211 13.66 18.47 -17.50
C ALA A 211 14.92 19.12 -18.08
N MET A 212 14.98 20.46 -18.10
CA MET A 212 16.16 21.22 -18.52
C MET A 212 17.42 20.84 -17.73
N ARG A 213 17.35 20.82 -16.40
CA ARG A 213 18.51 20.47 -15.55
C ARG A 213 18.91 19.00 -15.60
N SER A 214 18.04 18.12 -16.10
CA SER A 214 18.25 16.67 -16.10
C SER A 214 18.29 16.05 -17.49
N CYS A 215 18.47 16.84 -18.56
CA CYS A 215 18.47 16.33 -19.94
C CYS A 215 19.74 15.60 -20.37
N GLY A 216 20.76 15.56 -19.52
CA GLY A 216 22.01 14.82 -19.75
C GLY A 216 23.05 15.58 -20.57
N TYR A 217 22.89 16.89 -20.71
CA TYR A 217 23.89 17.80 -21.26
C TYR A 217 24.44 18.70 -20.15
N ASP A 218 25.73 19.03 -20.24
CA ASP A 218 26.34 20.05 -19.40
C ASP A 218 25.78 21.43 -19.76
N TYR A 219 25.62 22.29 -18.75
CA TYR A 219 25.06 23.62 -18.93
C TYR A 219 25.61 24.64 -17.94
N GLU A 220 25.56 25.89 -18.36
CA GLU A 220 25.76 27.07 -17.53
C GLU A 220 24.42 27.73 -17.23
N GLU A 221 24.20 28.10 -15.97
CA GLU A 221 22.98 28.77 -15.55
C GLU A 221 23.11 30.29 -15.77
N ILE A 222 22.56 30.76 -16.89
CA ILE A 222 22.61 32.18 -17.29
C ILE A 222 21.68 33.02 -16.41
N TYR A 223 20.50 32.48 -16.06
CA TYR A 223 19.56 33.19 -15.18
C TYR A 223 18.65 32.28 -14.34
N SER A 224 18.79 32.46 -13.03
CA SER A 224 17.95 32.15 -11.86
C SER A 224 16.65 32.93 -11.61
N PRO A 225 15.42 32.43 -11.80
CA PRO A 225 14.28 33.04 -11.09
C PRO A 225 14.44 32.88 -9.56
N PRO A 226 13.91 33.79 -8.72
CA PRO A 226 14.10 33.75 -7.26
C PRO A 226 13.68 32.44 -6.58
N LYS A 227 12.66 31.76 -7.12
CA LYS A 227 12.18 30.44 -6.63
C LYS A 227 12.86 29.25 -7.32
N LYS A 228 13.95 29.48 -8.07
CA LYS A 228 14.72 28.53 -8.91
C LYS A 228 13.94 27.88 -10.07
N ASN A 229 12.62 27.81 -9.99
CA ASN A 229 11.75 27.27 -11.02
C ASN A 229 10.79 28.35 -11.50
N GLY A 230 10.81 28.64 -12.80
CA GLY A 230 9.99 29.67 -13.43
C GLY A 230 10.26 29.74 -14.93
N SER A 231 9.31 30.29 -15.68
CA SER A 231 9.38 30.42 -17.14
C SER A 231 10.54 31.31 -17.62
N SER A 232 11.12 32.11 -16.74
CA SER A 232 12.29 32.94 -17.03
C SER A 232 13.62 32.23 -16.87
N LEU A 233 13.68 30.97 -16.40
CA LEU A 233 14.92 30.20 -16.30
C LEU A 233 15.63 30.11 -17.65
N ARG A 234 16.93 30.41 -17.68
CA ARG A 234 17.77 30.32 -18.89
C ARG A 234 19.01 29.49 -18.61
N LEU A 235 19.19 28.43 -19.39
CA LEU A 235 20.37 27.57 -19.33
C LEU A 235 21.05 27.57 -20.70
N LYS A 236 22.37 27.73 -20.70
CA LYS A 236 23.22 27.62 -21.88
C LYS A 236 23.88 26.25 -21.88
N TYR A 237 23.51 25.38 -22.82
CA TYR A 237 24.04 24.03 -22.93
C TYR A 237 25.34 24.01 -23.72
N ILE A 238 26.28 23.20 -23.24
CA ILE A 238 27.55 22.92 -23.90
C ILE A 238 27.37 21.62 -24.69
N LEU A 239 27.43 21.71 -26.01
CA LEU A 239 27.16 20.59 -26.93
C LEU A 239 28.43 19.92 -27.45
N SER A 240 29.58 20.57 -27.27
CA SER A 240 30.88 20.04 -27.63
C SER A 240 31.36 18.96 -26.64
N LEU A 241 31.59 17.77 -27.17
CA LEU A 241 32.75 16.93 -26.82
C LEU A 241 33.61 16.87 -28.07
#